data_AF-A0A7Z7HQF4-F1
#
_entry.id   AF-A0A7Z7HQF4-F1
#
_cell.length_a   1.000
_cell.length_b   1.000
_cell.length_c   1.000
_cell.angle_alpha   90.00
_cell.angle_beta   90.00
_cell.angle_gamma   90.00
#
_symmetry.space_group_name_H-M   'P 1'
#
loop_
_entity.id
_entity.type
_entity.pdbx_description
1 polymer ?
#
loop_
_entity_poly.entity_id
_entity_poly.type
_entity_poly.pdbx_seq_one_letter_code
_entity_poly.pdbx_strand_id
1 'polypeptide(L)'
;MAKRCGLAPSRIRFYESQGLLQAVSRQTNGYREYPEEALLSLQIIVSAQNAGFTLDEIRSLVPADLTSWKHDELIVGLERKIAQIEALEARLAQNRANLQALIEDVRNKPENMDCAENAKRLMKRAR
;
A
#
# COMPACT_ATOMS: atom_id res chain seq x y z
N MET A 1 -9.13 -6.82 -22.93
CA MET A 1 -8.75 -6.12 -21.69
C MET A 1 -8.18 -7.04 -20.63
N ALA A 2 -8.98 -7.84 -19.90
CA ALA A 2 -8.51 -8.68 -18.78
C ALA A 2 -7.25 -9.53 -19.07
N LYS A 3 -7.21 -10.23 -20.21
CA LYS A 3 -6.01 -10.99 -20.65
C LYS A 3 -4.80 -10.12 -21.02
N ARG A 4 -5.02 -8.89 -21.50
CA ARG A 4 -3.96 -7.92 -21.86
C ARG A 4 -3.37 -7.24 -20.62
N CYS A 5 -4.16 -6.99 -19.58
CA CYS A 5 -3.68 -6.37 -18.33
C CYS A 5 -3.24 -7.40 -17.27
N GLY A 6 -3.51 -8.69 -17.47
CA GLY A 6 -3.34 -9.71 -16.43
C GLY A 6 -4.28 -9.54 -15.22
N LEU A 7 -5.34 -8.73 -15.33
CA LEU A 7 -6.26 -8.43 -14.24
C LEU A 7 -7.58 -9.18 -14.41
N ALA A 8 -8.11 -9.69 -13.30
CA ALA A 8 -9.44 -10.28 -13.28
C ALA A 8 -10.50 -9.24 -13.69
N PRO A 9 -11.55 -9.62 -14.46
CA PRO A 9 -12.62 -8.71 -14.85
C PRO A 9 -13.33 -8.03 -13.65
N SER A 10 -13.40 -8.69 -12.50
CA SER A 10 -13.94 -8.13 -11.26
C SER A 10 -13.10 -6.95 -10.76
N ARG A 11 -11.77 -7.03 -10.88
CA ARG A 11 -10.84 -5.98 -10.46
C ARG A 11 -10.93 -4.75 -11.36
N ILE A 12 -11.10 -4.95 -12.67
CA ILE A 12 -11.35 -3.87 -13.63
C ILE A 12 -12.68 -3.17 -13.30
N ARG A 13 -13.76 -3.93 -13.05
CA ARG A 13 -15.06 -3.39 -12.63
C ARG A 13 -14.98 -2.63 -11.30
N PHE A 14 -14.15 -3.13 -10.39
CA PHE A 14 -13.93 -2.46 -9.12
C PHE A 14 -13.28 -1.08 -9.32
N TYR A 15 -12.23 -0.96 -10.13
CA TYR A 15 -11.63 0.34 -10.44
C TYR A 15 -12.58 1.29 -11.19
N GLU A 16 -13.41 0.76 -12.09
CA GLU A 16 -14.51 1.53 -12.72
C GLU A 16 -15.50 2.06 -11.67
N SER A 17 -15.94 1.23 -10.72
CA SER A 17 -16.85 1.66 -9.65
C SER A 17 -16.23 2.67 -8.70
N GLN A 18 -14.90 2.67 -8.59
CA GLN A 18 -14.13 3.66 -7.84
C GLN A 18 -13.82 4.91 -8.68
N GLY A 19 -14.37 5.05 -9.89
CA GLY A 19 -14.16 6.22 -10.74
C GLY A 19 -12.73 6.39 -11.26
N LEU A 20 -11.91 5.33 -11.19
CA LEU A 20 -10.51 5.34 -11.64
C LEU A 20 -10.36 4.97 -13.13
N LEU A 21 -11.44 4.52 -13.77
CA LEU A 21 -11.47 4.18 -15.19
C LEU A 21 -12.76 4.72 -15.80
N GLN A 22 -12.63 5.42 -16.92
CA GLN A 22 -13.77 5.76 -17.77
C GLN A 22 -14.04 4.62 -18.76
N ALA A 23 -15.29 4.15 -18.81
CA ALA A 23 -15.76 3.22 -19.84
C ALA A 23 -16.50 4.02 -20.92
N VAL A 24 -16.19 3.78 -22.21
CA VAL A 24 -16.67 4.67 -23.29
C VAL A 24 -18.11 4.35 -23.73
N SER A 25 -18.56 3.09 -23.72
CA SER A 25 -20.00 2.76 -23.76
C SER A 25 -20.26 1.28 -23.53
N ARG A 26 -21.52 0.92 -23.24
CA ARG A 26 -22.02 -0.45 -23.40
C ARG A 26 -22.34 -0.68 -24.87
N GLN A 27 -21.73 -1.68 -25.48
CA GLN A 27 -22.18 -2.19 -26.77
C GLN A 27 -23.61 -2.76 -26.64
N THR A 28 -24.34 -2.84 -27.74
CA THR A 28 -25.71 -3.38 -27.84
C THR A 28 -25.87 -4.82 -27.32
N ASN A 29 -24.76 -5.55 -27.19
CA ASN A 29 -24.66 -6.89 -26.62
C ASN A 29 -24.37 -6.92 -25.10
N GLY A 30 -24.30 -5.77 -24.43
CA GLY A 30 -24.02 -5.64 -23.00
C GLY A 30 -22.53 -5.69 -22.62
N TYR A 31 -21.62 -5.85 -23.58
CA TYR A 31 -20.17 -5.81 -23.33
C TYR A 31 -19.67 -4.37 -23.18
N ARG A 32 -18.71 -4.19 -22.27
CA ARG A 32 -17.97 -2.93 -22.11
C ARG A 32 -16.74 -2.95 -22.99
N GLU A 33 -16.58 -1.89 -23.77
CA GLU A 33 -15.38 -1.64 -24.54
C GLU A 33 -14.50 -0.65 -23.77
N TYR A 34 -13.26 -1.05 -23.55
CA TYR A 34 -12.25 -0.20 -22.91
C TYR A 34 -11.26 0.23 -23.98
N PRO A 35 -10.99 1.53 -24.11
CA PRO A 35 -10.04 2.03 -25.09
C PRO A 35 -8.61 1.73 -24.63
N GLU A 36 -7.62 1.96 -25.49
CA GLU A 36 -6.22 1.59 -25.21
C GLU A 36 -5.65 2.38 -24.03
N GLU A 37 -6.10 3.63 -23.85
CA GLU A 37 -5.74 4.50 -22.73
C GLU A 37 -6.12 3.87 -21.38
N ALA A 38 -7.22 3.11 -21.33
CA ALA A 38 -7.62 2.41 -20.12
C ALA A 38 -6.63 1.29 -19.72
N LEU A 39 -5.84 0.74 -20.66
CA LEU A 39 -4.75 -0.18 -20.32
C LEU A 39 -3.65 0.53 -19.56
N LEU A 40 -3.26 1.71 -20.03
CA LEU A 40 -2.23 2.52 -19.40
C LEU A 40 -2.67 2.98 -18.01
N SER A 41 -3.90 3.46 -17.85
CA SER A 41 -4.47 3.80 -16.54
C SER A 41 -4.46 2.60 -15.59
N LEU A 42 -4.85 1.41 -16.06
CA LEU A 42 -4.80 0.19 -15.25
C LEU A 42 -3.38 -0.16 -14.79
N GLN A 43 -2.38 -0.02 -15.66
CA GLN A 43 -0.98 -0.27 -15.29
C GLN A 43 -0.48 0.75 -14.26
N ILE A 44 -0.83 2.03 -14.41
CA ILE A 44 -0.49 3.08 -13.44
C ILE A 44 -1.12 2.78 -12.08
N ILE A 45 -2.42 2.45 -12.05
CA ILE A 45 -3.15 2.11 -10.81
C ILE A 45 -2.47 0.93 -10.10
N VAL A 46 -2.15 -0.15 -10.83
CA VAL A 46 -1.52 -1.34 -10.24
C VAL A 46 -0.12 -1.01 -9.70
N SER A 47 0.69 -0.28 -10.45
CA SER A 47 2.03 0.14 -10.01
C SER A 47 1.97 1.02 -8.77
N ALA A 48 1.04 1.98 -8.72
CA ALA A 48 0.85 2.85 -7.56
C ALA A 48 0.37 2.07 -6.33
N GLN A 49 -0.57 1.12 -6.49
CA GLN A 49 -0.98 0.26 -5.39
C GLN A 49 0.19 -0.58 -4.83
N ASN A 50 1.03 -1.12 -5.72
CA ASN A 50 2.22 -1.88 -5.30
C ASN A 50 3.24 -0.99 -4.56
N ALA A 51 3.30 0.30 -4.88
CA ALA A 51 4.10 1.30 -4.17
C ALA A 51 3.45 1.80 -2.86
N GLY A 52 2.31 1.25 -2.45
CA GLY A 52 1.64 1.60 -1.19
C GLY A 52 0.71 2.81 -1.26
N PHE A 53 0.29 3.22 -2.46
CA PHE A 53 -0.79 4.19 -2.60
C PHE A 53 -2.16 3.53 -2.39
N THR A 54 -3.02 4.25 -1.67
CA THR A 54 -4.44 3.95 -1.57
C THR A 54 -5.17 4.36 -2.85
N LEU A 55 -6.37 3.82 -3.07
CA LEU A 55 -7.17 4.18 -4.25
C LEU A 55 -7.58 5.65 -4.25
N ASP A 56 -7.79 6.23 -3.06
CA ASP A 56 -8.15 7.64 -2.94
C ASP A 56 -6.97 8.56 -3.26
N GLU A 57 -5.75 8.20 -2.84
CA GLU A 57 -4.55 8.92 -3.25
C GLU A 57 -4.33 8.82 -4.76
N ILE A 58 -4.50 7.62 -5.34
CA ILE A 58 -4.40 7.43 -6.79
C ILE A 58 -5.42 8.29 -7.53
N ARG A 59 -6.68 8.33 -7.06
CA ARG A 59 -7.73 9.16 -7.64
C ARG A 59 -7.37 10.64 -7.62
N SER A 60 -6.69 11.10 -6.58
CA SER A 60 -6.29 12.50 -6.44
C SER A 60 -5.10 12.88 -7.32
N LEU A 61 -4.19 11.93 -7.61
CA LEU A 61 -2.93 12.18 -8.31
C LEU A 61 -2.97 11.80 -9.80
N VAL A 62 -3.81 10.83 -10.17
CA VAL A 62 -3.92 10.31 -11.54
C VAL A 62 -5.27 10.74 -12.09
N PRO A 63 -5.31 11.74 -12.97
CA PRO A 63 -6.56 12.11 -13.62
C PRO A 63 -7.03 10.98 -14.54
N ALA A 64 -8.35 10.92 -14.77
CA ALA A 64 -8.95 9.97 -15.71
C ALA A 64 -8.47 10.21 -17.16
N ASP A 65 -8.07 11.44 -17.47
CA ASP A 65 -7.47 11.85 -18.73
C ASP A 65 -6.02 12.31 -18.49
N LEU A 66 -5.06 11.60 -19.09
CA LEU A 66 -3.62 11.86 -18.96
C LEU A 66 -3.20 13.23 -19.50
N THR A 67 -4.00 13.88 -20.34
CA THR A 67 -3.73 15.23 -20.84
C THR A 67 -3.91 16.32 -19.77
N SER A 68 -4.64 16.01 -18.69
CA SER A 68 -4.91 16.91 -17.57
C SER A 68 -3.95 16.73 -16.39
N TRP A 69 -2.79 16.11 -16.63
CA TRP A 69 -1.82 15.80 -15.59
C TRP A 69 -1.19 17.06 -15.00
N LYS A 70 -1.34 17.23 -13.69
CA LYS A 70 -0.64 18.24 -12.91
C LYS A 70 0.68 17.70 -12.36
N HIS A 71 1.76 18.02 -13.07
CA HIS A 71 3.10 17.53 -12.79
C HIS A 71 3.55 17.81 -11.34
N ASP A 72 3.37 19.05 -10.88
CA ASP A 72 3.81 19.46 -9.53
C ASP A 72 3.04 18.74 -8.42
N GLU A 73 1.71 18.58 -8.58
CA GLU A 73 0.89 17.85 -7.60
C GLU A 73 1.29 16.36 -7.53
N LEU A 74 1.67 15.76 -8.67
CA LEU A 74 2.20 14.39 -8.69
C LEU A 74 3.50 14.30 -7.90
N ILE A 75 4.49 15.18 -8.18
CA ILE A 75 5.77 15.16 -7.48
C ILE A 75 5.56 15.27 -5.98
N VAL A 76 4.75 16.23 -5.53
CA VAL A 76 4.42 16.40 -4.11
C VAL A 76 3.76 15.14 -3.51
N GLY A 77 2.88 14.49 -4.26
CA GLY A 77 2.24 13.23 -3.85
C GLY A 77 3.23 12.07 -3.72
N LEU A 78 4.18 11.96 -4.65
CA LEU A 78 5.23 10.94 -4.64
C LEU A 78 6.22 11.16 -3.48
N GLU A 79 6.69 12.40 -3.28
CA GLU A 79 7.57 12.77 -2.16
C GLU A 79 6.91 12.50 -0.81
N ARG A 80 5.61 12.82 -0.69
CA ARG A 80 4.84 12.49 0.52
C ARG A 80 4.80 10.99 0.77
N LYS A 81 4.64 10.17 -0.27
CA LYS A 81 4.64 8.71 -0.12
C LYS A 81 6.00 8.20 0.33
N ILE A 82 7.09 8.74 -0.22
CA ILE A 82 8.45 8.43 0.21
C ILE A 82 8.61 8.74 1.72
N ALA A 83 8.24 9.93 2.16
CA ALA A 83 8.32 10.30 3.58
C ALA A 83 7.49 9.39 4.50
N GLN A 84 6.30 8.93 4.04
CA GLN A 84 5.50 7.95 4.78
C GLN A 84 6.21 6.59 4.89
N ILE A 85 6.85 6.13 3.80
CA ILE A 85 7.61 4.87 3.79
C ILE A 85 8.79 4.97 4.75
N GLU A 86 9.57 6.05 4.70
CA GLU A 86 10.71 6.28 5.61
C GLU A 86 10.27 6.27 7.08
N ALA A 87 9.13 6.90 7.40
CA ALA A 87 8.58 6.87 8.75
C ALA A 87 8.17 5.45 9.19
N LEU A 88 7.61 4.65 8.29
CA LEU A 88 7.29 3.24 8.55
C LEU A 88 8.55 2.41 8.76
N GLU A 89 9.59 2.60 7.94
CA GLU A 89 10.88 1.93 8.10
C GLU A 89 11.52 2.23 9.44
N ALA A 90 11.56 3.51 9.84
CA ALA A 90 12.09 3.91 11.15
C ALA A 90 11.31 3.24 12.30
N ARG A 91 9.98 3.19 12.22
CA ARG A 91 9.15 2.51 13.22
C ARG A 91 9.41 1.00 13.26
N LEU A 92 9.54 0.35 12.11
CA LEU A 92 9.84 -1.07 12.02
C LEU A 92 11.24 -1.38 12.56
N ALA A 93 12.23 -0.54 12.28
CA ALA A 93 13.57 -0.65 12.84
C ALA A 93 13.55 -0.55 14.37
N GLN A 94 12.82 0.42 14.93
CA GLN A 94 12.67 0.56 16.38
C GLN A 94 11.99 -0.67 17.00
N ASN A 95 10.91 -1.14 16.41
CA ASN A 95 10.21 -2.34 16.89
C ASN A 95 11.12 -3.58 16.86
N ARG A 96 11.93 -3.73 15.80
CA ARG A 96 12.91 -4.80 15.68
C ARG A 96 13.96 -4.73 16.78
N ALA A 97 14.52 -3.55 17.04
CA ALA A 97 15.49 -3.34 18.11
C ALA A 97 14.89 -3.68 19.49
N ASN A 98 13.65 -3.25 19.75
CA ASN A 98 12.94 -3.56 20.99
C ASN A 98 12.74 -5.08 21.18
N LEU A 99 12.34 -5.80 20.13
CA LEU A 99 12.19 -7.25 20.19
C LEU A 99 13.52 -7.97 20.40
N GLN A 100 14.60 -7.49 19.77
CA GLN A 100 15.94 -8.04 19.98
C GLN A 100 16.41 -7.86 21.43
N ALA A 101 16.23 -6.66 22.00
CA ALA A 101 16.56 -6.39 23.39
C ALA A 101 15.74 -7.29 24.35
N LEU A 102 14.44 -7.46 24.08
CA LEU A 102 13.58 -8.33 24.88
C LEU A 102 14.05 -9.80 24.81
N ILE A 103 14.45 -10.28 23.64
CA ILE A 103 15.00 -11.64 23.48
C ILE A 103 16.27 -11.83 24.32
N GLU A 104 17.19 -10.87 24.29
CA GLU A 104 18.42 -10.93 25.09
C GLU A 104 18.13 -10.90 26.60
N ASP A 105 17.19 -10.06 27.04
CA ASP A 105 16.77 -10.02 28.43
C ASP A 105 16.10 -11.33 28.90
N VAL A 106 15.35 -12.00 28.01
CA VAL A 106 14.78 -13.34 28.27
C VAL A 106 15.86 -14.41 28.35
N ARG A 107 16.85 -14.37 27.44
CA ARG A 107 17.99 -15.30 27.43
C ARG A 107 18.85 -15.15 28.68
N ASN A 108 19.08 -13.91 29.13
CA ASN A 108 19.84 -13.57 30.33
C ASN A 108 19.00 -13.72 31.62
N LYS A 109 18.19 -14.77 31.68
CA LYS A 109 17.44 -15.18 32.86
C LYS A 109 18.43 -15.66 33.94
N PRO A 110 18.38 -15.11 35.17
CA PRO A 110 19.24 -15.60 36.26
C PRO A 110 18.91 -17.06 36.59
N GLU A 111 19.95 -17.87 36.83
CA GLU A 111 19.81 -19.31 37.11
C GLU A 111 18.89 -19.61 38.31
N ASN A 112 18.89 -18.73 39.31
CA ASN A 112 18.12 -18.88 40.55
C ASN A 112 16.71 -18.26 40.50
N MET A 113 16.22 -17.89 39.32
CA MET A 113 14.91 -17.24 39.15
C MET A 113 13.98 -18.15 38.34
N ASP A 114 12.72 -18.31 38.76
CA ASP A 114 11.74 -19.04 37.96
C ASP A 114 11.22 -18.21 36.76
N CYS A 115 10.45 -18.84 35.87
CA CYS A 115 9.99 -18.16 34.64
C CYS A 115 8.93 -17.10 34.90
N ALA A 116 8.09 -17.26 35.94
CA ALA A 116 7.05 -16.31 36.29
C ALA A 116 7.65 -15.05 36.94
N GLU A 117 8.66 -15.21 37.78
CA GLU A 117 9.45 -14.15 38.41
C GLU A 117 10.23 -13.36 37.36
N ASN A 118 10.87 -14.05 36.40
CA ASN A 118 11.55 -13.40 35.28
C ASN A 118 10.58 -12.61 34.39
N ALA A 119 9.40 -13.17 34.07
CA ALA A 119 8.38 -12.46 33.28
C ALA A 119 7.90 -11.17 33.97
N LYS A 120 7.66 -11.20 35.29
CA LYS A 120 7.33 -10.00 36.08
C LYS A 120 8.45 -8.96 36.06
N ARG A 121 9.72 -9.38 36.14
CA ARG A 121 10.89 -8.50 36.02
C ARG A 121 10.93 -7.78 34.68
N LEU A 122 10.72 -8.52 33.58
CA LEU A 122 10.72 -7.98 32.22
C LEU A 122 9.57 -7.01 31.98
N MET A 123 8.36 -7.35 32.43
CA MET A 123 7.19 -6.48 32.27
C MET A 123 7.29 -5.17 33.08
N LYS A 124 8.04 -5.15 34.19
CA LYS A 124 8.34 -3.91 34.93
C LYS A 124 9.34 -2.99 34.21
N ARG A 125 10.23 -3.55 33.38
CA ARG A 125 11.25 -2.80 32.62
C ARG A 125 10.72 -2.26 31.30
N ALA A 126 9.74 -2.92 30.69
CA ALA A 126 9.15 -2.53 29.40
C ALA A 126 8.16 -1.35 29.50
N ARG A 127 8.16 -0.59 30.61
CA ARG A 127 7.21 0.48 30.91
C ARG A 127 7.88 1.84 30.86
#